data_AF-R4K3T0-F1
#
_entry.id   AF-R4K3T0-F1
#
_cell.length_a   1.000
_cell.length_b   1.000
_cell.length_c   1.000
_cell.angle_alpha   90.00
_cell.angle_beta   90.00
_cell.angle_gamma   90.00
#
_symmetry.space_group_name_H-M   'P 1'
#
loop_
_entity.id
_entity.type
_entity.pdbx_description
1 polymer ?
#
loop_
_entity_poly.entity_id
_entity_poly.type
_entity_poly.pdbx_seq_one_letter_code
_entity_poly.pdbx_strand_id
1 'polypeptide(L)' 'MIRIKASYSNEAEKKKIIAAFNGIFKIKSISKEYKKEGPYKRIHLDLLDK' A
#
# COMPACT_ATOMS: atom_id res chain seq x y z
N MET A 1 -10.89 5.90 -9.73
CA MET A 1 -9.59 6.02 -9.03
C MET A 1 -9.79 5.48 -7.63
N ILE A 2 -9.16 4.35 -7.31
CA ILE A 2 -9.39 3.63 -6.05
C ILE A 2 -8.25 3.99 -5.09
N ARG A 3 -8.58 4.45 -3.88
CA ARG A 3 -7.59 4.71 -2.82
C ARG A 3 -7.68 3.64 -1.75
N ILE A 4 -6.58 2.91 -1.56
CA ILE A 4 -6.46 1.90 -0.51
C ILE A 4 -5.49 2.41 0.56
N LYS A 5 -5.92 2.29 1.81
CA LYS A 5 -5.07 2.53 2.98
C LYS A 5 -4.77 1.19 3.60
N ALA A 6 -3.52 0.75 3.55
CA ALA A 6 -3.07 -0.48 4.18
C ALA A 6 -2.13 -0.17 5.34
N SER A 7 -2.32 -0.86 6.46
CA SER A 7 -1.37 -0.85 7.57
C SER A 7 -0.54 -2.13 7.49
N TYR A 8 0.75 -2.04 7.78
CA TYR A 8 1.67 -3.17 7.80
C TYR A 8 2.66 -2.98 8.94
N SER A 9 3.10 -4.10 9.50
CA SER A 9 4.06 -4.11 10.61
C SER A 9 5.47 -4.29 10.09
N ASN A 10 5.62 -5.15 9.07
CA ASN A 10 6.89 -5.56 8.50
C ASN A 10 7.00 -5.29 7.00
N GLU A 11 8.23 -5.09 6.51
CA GLU A 11 8.49 -4.84 5.09
C GLU A 11 8.06 -5.99 4.17
N ALA A 12 8.08 -7.22 4.68
CA ALA A 12 7.59 -8.40 3.97
C ALA A 12 6.08 -8.33 3.70
N GLU A 13 5.29 -7.83 4.66
CA GLU A 13 3.85 -7.62 4.49
C GLU A 13 3.58 -6.53 3.45
N LYS A 14 4.35 -5.43 3.51
CA LYS A 14 4.28 -4.35 2.51
C LYS A 14 4.48 -4.89 1.09
N LYS A 15 5.51 -5.73 0.87
CA LYS A 15 5.78 -6.32 -0.45
C LYS A 15 4.64 -7.24 -0.91
N LYS A 16 4.09 -8.08 -0.02
CA LYS A 16 2.94 -8.94 -0.35
C LYS A 16 1.72 -8.14 -0.77
N ILE A 17 1.42 -7.06 -0.04
CA ILE A 17 0.30 -6.16 -0.33
C ILE A 17 0.47 -5.52 -1.72
N ILE A 18 1.65 -4.96 -1.99
CA ILE A 18 1.95 -4.34 -3.29
C ILE A 18 1.85 -5.37 -4.42
N ALA A 19 2.43 -6.56 -4.25
CA ALA A 19 2.39 -7.62 -5.26
C ALA A 19 0.95 -8.08 -5.57
N ALA A 20 0.13 -8.27 -4.52
CA ALA A 20 -1.28 -8.64 -4.68
C ALA A 20 -2.06 -7.58 -5.46
N PHE A 21 -1.86 -6.29 -5.14
CA PHE A 21 -2.54 -5.21 -5.85
C PHE A 21 -2.01 -4.98 -7.26
N ASN A 22 -0.72 -5.17 -7.52
CA ASN A 22 -0.13 -5.00 -8.85
C ASN A 22 -0.63 -6.06 -9.86
N GLY A 23 -1.04 -7.24 -9.36
CA GLY A 23 -1.62 -8.30 -10.20
C GLY A 23 -3.06 -8.04 -10.63
N ILE A 24 -3.80 -7.20 -9.89
CA ILE A 24 -5.24 -6.97 -10.11
C ILE A 24 -5.49 -5.56 -10.66
N PHE A 25 -4.74 -4.56 -10.18
CA PHE A 25 -4.93 -3.15 -10.50
C PHE A 25 -3.63 -2.51 -10.97
N LYS A 26 -3.73 -1.49 -11.81
CA LYS A 26 -2.57 -0.68 -12.20
C LYS A 26 -2.25 0.32 -11.08
N ILE A 27 -1.14 0.12 -10.38
CA ILE A 27 -0.72 1.02 -9.31
C ILE A 27 -0.28 2.36 -9.93
N LYS A 28 -1.00 3.45 -9.59
CA LYS A 28 -0.68 4.80 -10.07
C LYS A 28 0.41 5.46 -9.25
N SER A 29 0.26 5.39 -7.93
CA SER A 29 1.27 5.88 -7.00
C SER A 29 1.15 5.20 -5.64
N ILE A 30 2.30 5.05 -4.97
CA ILE A 30 2.39 4.61 -3.59
C ILE A 30 2.80 5.85 -2.79
N SER A 31 1.87 6.44 -2.06
CA SER A 31 2.13 7.63 -1.24
C SER A 31 2.88 7.26 0.04
N LYS A 32 3.73 8.22 0.46
CA LYS A 32 4.78 8.09 1.48
C LYS A 32 4.33 7.36 2.74
N GLU A 33 5.25 6.53 3.20
CA GLU A 33 5.21 5.75 4.43
C GLU A 33 5.04 6.67 5.64
N TYR A 34 3.88 6.63 6.28
CA TYR A 34 3.65 7.35 7.53
C TYR A 34 4.06 6.46 8.70
N LYS A 35 5.14 6.85 9.39
CA LYS A 35 5.44 6.35 10.74
C LYS A 35 4.49 7.06 11.70
N LYS A 36 3.44 6.36 12.14
CA LYS A 36 2.75 6.73 13.38
C LYS A 36 3.64 6.29 14.55
N GLU A 37 3.58 6.94 15.70
CA GLU A 37 4.32 6.59 16.94
C GLU A 37 3.86 5.24 17.55
N GLY A 38 3.76 4.18 16.75
CA GLY A 38 3.38 2.83 17.15
C GLY A 38 4.02 1.77 16.24
N PRO A 39 3.79 0.47 16.50
CA PRO A 39 4.48 -0.62 15.80
C PRO A 39 4.05 -0.80 14.33
N TYR A 40 3.01 -0.09 13.89
CA TYR A 40 2.44 -0.23 12.55
C TYR A 40 2.73 0.98 11.66
N LYS A 41 3.16 0.70 10.44
CA LYS A 41 3.34 1.68 9.36
C LYS A 41 2.13 1.68 8.44
N ARG A 42 1.84 2.82 7.82
CA ARG A 42 0.76 2.94 6.82
C ARG A 42 1.32 3.25 5.44
N ILE A 43 0.77 2.59 4.43
CA ILE A 43 0.93 2.94 3.02
C ILE A 43 -0.42 3.33 2.43
N HIS A 44 -0.40 4.35 1.58
CA HIS A 44 -1.53 4.71 0.74
C HIS A 44 -1.21 4.28 -0.69
N LEU A 45 -2.10 3.49 -1.28
CA LEU A 45 -2.02 3.00 -2.63
C LEU A 45 -3.13 3.68 -3.45
N ASP A 46 -2.74 4.51 -4.39
CA ASP A 46 -3.63 5.04 -5.42
C ASP A 46 -3.59 4.07 -6.61
N LEU A 47 -4.72 3.41 -6.85
CA LEU A 47 -4.92 2.41 -7.90
C LEU A 47 -5.78 2.99 -9.03
N LEU A 48 -5.39 2.65 -10.25
CA LEU A 48 -6.19 2.86 -11.45
C LEU A 48 -6.94 1.56 -11.77
N ASP A 49 -8.23 1.72 -12.06
CA ASP A 49 -9.03 0.67 -12.67
C ASP A 49 -8.54 0.48 -14.11
N LYS A 50 -8.53 -0.77 -14.59
CA LYS A 50 -7.86 -1.14 -15.84
C LYS A 50 -8.69 -0.74 -17.06
#